data_AF-A0A8H6MT04-F1
#
_entry.id   AF-A0A8H6MT04-F1
#
_cell.length_a   1.000
_cell.length_b   1.000
_cell.length_c   1.000
_cell.angle_alpha   90.00
_cell.angle_beta   90.00
_cell.angle_gamma   90.00
#
_symmetry.space_group_name_H-M   'P 1'
#
loop_
_entity.id
_entity.type
_entity.pdbx_description
1 polymer ?
#
loop_
_entity_poly.entity_id
_entity_poly.type
_entity_poly.pdbx_seq_one_letter_code
_entity_poly.pdbx_strand_id
1 'polypeptide(L)'
;MSLVIHTGLWIDWTHGRVAGATITPSGRDSAFLLAFVAKFVTIVAARTWRMVSFVCHQALASGGKHDGLYYQRQLILRNTPTPVFAAWLFLQQAWHWRRVADRSLRRTLPWAAGGLLYVGLFALAAIFSSKISDAATEFRLLEPTGCGWYLPSDDNAPQEKATSDNLIASAYSRQCYWNEPGPVCDILPVKSIGYTNYSVDCPFRSDVCKGTKSSRMETEMIDSHVHLGINAPEHDRTQYQRQTTCSPLVTQPGFADPVNGAEVRDVGWDDDVLIRYLYGPVGSNTYTFIVASIGGPEPRRPRRDAATDLTQLRLPRQAERRPHFGTRVRNETGSIPNVYLPNRLISPIACADGHRMCNPNNGRCTPFRGAVEIFQRAWYEPLDLSPAQKATGERLEYPEAQSLQA
;
A
#
# COMPACT_ATOMS: atom_id res chain seq x y z
N MET A 1 -6.74 -13.43 2.71
CA MET A 1 -6.77 -12.70 4.00
C MET A 1 -7.86 -11.64 3.92
N SER A 2 -8.76 -11.58 4.90
CA SER A 2 -9.67 -10.44 5.06
C SER A 2 -8.93 -9.33 5.78
N LEU A 3 -8.73 -8.18 5.14
CA LEU A 3 -8.20 -6.99 5.79
C LEU A 3 -9.24 -6.46 6.77
N VAL A 4 -8.87 -6.35 8.05
CA VAL A 4 -9.72 -5.77 9.08
C VAL A 4 -9.23 -4.36 9.35
N ILE A 5 -10.15 -3.39 9.33
CA ILE A 5 -9.82 -1.98 9.58
C ILE A 5 -9.89 -1.75 11.09
N HIS A 6 -8.84 -1.13 11.65
CA HIS A 6 -8.82 -0.73 13.04
C HIS A 6 -9.90 0.31 13.30
N THR A 7 -10.74 0.04 14.31
CA THR A 7 -11.73 0.99 14.82
C THR A 7 -11.27 1.55 16.15
N GLY A 8 -11.30 2.88 16.30
CA GLY A 8 -10.74 3.56 17.46
C GLY A 8 -9.90 4.78 17.11
N LEU A 9 -9.21 5.31 18.11
CA LEU A 9 -8.31 6.44 17.99
C LEU A 9 -6.91 5.98 17.60
N TRP A 10 -6.34 6.60 16.59
CA TRP A 10 -4.99 6.37 16.13
C TRP A 10 -4.37 7.66 15.58
N ILE A 11 -3.08 7.64 15.29
CA ILE A 11 -2.37 8.80 14.75
C ILE A 11 -1.83 8.40 13.39
N ASP A 12 -2.22 9.09 12.34
CA ASP A 12 -1.49 9.06 11.08
C ASP A 12 -0.20 9.86 11.22
N TRP A 13 0.91 9.13 11.33
CA TRP A 13 2.21 9.75 11.50
C TRP A 13 2.71 10.49 10.25
N THR A 14 2.03 10.38 9.10
CA THR A 14 2.28 11.21 7.92
C THR A 14 2.03 12.69 8.21
N HIS A 15 1.00 13.00 9.01
CA HIS A 15 0.59 14.36 9.37
C HIS A 15 1.08 14.77 10.77
N GLY A 16 1.88 13.91 11.42
CA GLY A 16 2.38 14.13 12.77
C GLY A 16 1.32 14.01 13.86
N ARG A 17 1.74 14.23 15.11
CA ARG A 17 0.95 13.91 16.31
C ARG A 17 -0.38 14.64 16.43
N VAL A 18 -0.46 15.88 15.94
CA VAL A 18 -1.62 16.76 16.15
C VAL A 18 -2.58 16.68 14.98
N ALA A 19 -2.11 16.97 13.76
CA ALA A 19 -2.97 16.96 12.57
C ALA A 19 -3.34 15.52 12.13
N GLY A 20 -2.49 14.53 12.45
CA GLY A 20 -2.76 13.12 12.15
C GLY A 20 -3.66 12.40 13.14
N ALA A 21 -4.06 13.04 14.25
CA ALA A 21 -4.94 12.43 15.24
C ALA A 21 -6.31 12.10 14.61
N THR A 22 -6.57 10.82 14.41
CA THR A 22 -7.71 10.32 13.63
C THR A 22 -8.52 9.36 14.48
N ILE A 23 -9.85 9.45 14.39
CA ILE A 23 -10.78 8.47 14.93
C ILE A 23 -11.46 7.74 13.79
N THR A 24 -11.38 6.43 13.78
CA THR A 24 -12.09 5.58 12.82
C THR A 24 -13.26 4.91 13.54
N PRO A 25 -14.48 5.46 13.44
CA PRO A 25 -15.67 4.86 14.05
C PRO A 25 -16.15 3.64 13.27
N SER A 26 -16.94 2.78 13.91
CA SER A 26 -17.72 1.76 13.21
C SER A 26 -18.78 2.42 12.31
N GLY A 27 -19.30 1.69 11.32
CA GLY A 27 -20.37 2.20 10.45
C GLY A 27 -21.64 2.60 11.20
N ARG A 28 -21.89 2.01 12.37
CA ARG A 28 -23.03 2.36 13.23
C ARG A 28 -22.76 3.64 14.04
N ASP A 29 -21.56 3.75 14.62
CA ASP A 29 -21.19 4.89 15.45
C ASP A 29 -21.00 6.16 14.62
N SER A 30 -20.53 6.03 13.37
CA SER A 30 -20.44 7.13 12.43
C SER A 30 -21.81 7.74 12.12
N ALA A 31 -22.84 6.90 11.95
CA ALA A 31 -24.21 7.34 11.73
C ALA A 31 -24.77 8.08 12.97
N PHE A 32 -24.48 7.59 14.18
CA PHE A 32 -24.87 8.27 15.41
C PHE A 32 -24.14 9.61 15.59
N LEU A 33 -22.85 9.67 15.29
CA LEU A 33 -22.05 10.90 15.36
C LEU A 33 -22.57 11.95 14.38
N LEU A 34 -22.84 11.57 13.13
CA LEU A 34 -23.41 12.45 12.12
C LEU A 34 -24.80 12.98 12.52
N ALA A 35 -25.67 12.10 13.03
CA ALA A 35 -26.99 12.50 13.52
C ALA A 35 -26.88 13.47 14.72
N PHE A 36 -25.96 13.20 15.65
CA PHE A 36 -25.68 14.07 16.79
C PHE A 36 -25.19 15.45 16.35
N VAL A 37 -24.20 15.52 15.45
CA VAL A 37 -23.66 16.79 14.95
C VAL A 37 -24.74 17.61 14.25
N ALA A 38 -25.56 16.99 13.39
CA ALA A 38 -26.66 17.67 12.71
C ALA A 38 -27.68 18.25 13.70
N LYS A 39 -28.05 17.50 14.74
CA LYS A 39 -28.94 17.98 15.81
C LYS A 39 -28.28 19.08 16.64
N PHE A 40 -27.01 18.93 16.97
CA PHE A 40 -26.26 19.92 17.73
C PHE A 40 -26.22 21.27 17.00
N VAL A 41 -25.87 21.28 15.70
CA VAL A 41 -25.88 22.50 14.87
C VAL A 41 -27.27 23.13 14.83
N THR A 42 -28.33 22.32 14.72
CA THR A 42 -29.72 22.82 14.73
C THR A 42 -30.08 23.51 16.06
N ILE A 43 -29.69 22.91 17.20
CA ILE A 43 -29.93 23.48 18.53
C ILE A 43 -29.14 24.79 18.69
N VAL A 44 -27.87 24.79 18.32
CA VAL A 44 -27.01 25.99 18.38
C VAL A 44 -27.61 27.10 17.52
N ALA A 45 -28.03 26.81 16.28
CA ALA A 45 -28.66 27.77 15.37
C ALA A 45 -29.93 28.41 15.97
N ALA A 46 -30.79 27.61 16.62
CA ALA A 46 -32.01 28.10 17.24
C ALA A 46 -31.72 28.99 18.46
N ARG A 47 -30.73 28.62 19.28
CA ARG A 47 -30.35 29.39 20.48
C ARG A 47 -29.64 30.69 20.14
N THR A 48 -28.70 30.64 19.19
CA THR A 48 -27.97 31.82 18.71
C THR A 48 -28.90 32.83 18.05
N TRP A 49 -29.94 32.40 17.32
CA TRP A 49 -30.94 33.31 16.75
C TRP A 49 -31.67 34.11 17.82
N ARG A 50 -32.11 33.44 18.89
CA ARG A 50 -32.78 34.09 20.02
C ARG A 50 -31.87 35.11 20.69
N MET A 51 -30.58 34.78 20.87
CA MET A 51 -29.59 35.70 21.43
C MET A 51 -29.40 36.93 20.53
N VAL A 52 -29.17 36.71 19.23
CA VAL A 52 -28.99 37.80 18.25
C VAL A 52 -30.24 38.69 18.20
N SER A 53 -31.44 38.10 18.14
CA SER A 53 -32.70 38.85 18.08
C SER A 53 -32.93 39.67 19.35
N PHE A 54 -32.61 39.10 20.52
CA PHE A 54 -32.69 39.81 21.79
C PHE A 54 -31.66 40.94 21.89
N VAL A 55 -30.40 40.71 21.48
CA VAL A 55 -29.38 41.75 21.45
C VAL A 55 -29.80 42.89 20.52
N CYS A 56 -30.31 42.58 19.33
CA CYS A 56 -30.84 43.58 18.40
C CYS A 56 -32.05 44.33 19.00
N HIS A 57 -32.97 43.64 19.68
CA HIS A 57 -34.08 44.26 20.40
C HIS A 57 -33.57 45.27 21.42
N GLN A 58 -32.65 44.85 22.29
CA GLN A 58 -32.10 45.67 23.37
C GLN A 58 -31.28 46.86 22.82
N ALA A 59 -30.43 46.64 21.81
CA ALA A 59 -29.59 47.69 21.23
C ALA A 59 -30.41 48.77 20.50
N LEU A 60 -31.58 48.41 19.97
CA LEU A 60 -32.48 49.34 19.26
C LEU A 60 -33.59 49.89 20.14
N ALA A 61 -33.72 49.40 21.36
CA ALA A 61 -34.69 49.91 22.32
C ALA A 61 -34.25 51.30 22.76
N SER A 62 -35.04 52.30 22.39
CA SER A 62 -34.88 53.69 22.81
C SER A 62 -36.15 54.17 23.51
N GLY A 63 -35.98 55.02 24.52
CA GLY A 63 -37.10 55.72 25.16
C GLY A 63 -37.72 56.77 24.24
N GLY A 64 -38.94 57.20 24.55
CA GLY A 64 -39.64 58.26 23.82
C GLY A 64 -40.81 57.78 22.94
N LYS A 65 -41.42 58.73 22.21
CA LYS A 65 -42.54 58.46 21.30
C LYS A 65 -41.99 58.00 19.96
N HIS A 66 -42.37 56.80 19.53
CA HIS A 66 -41.98 56.20 18.26
C HIS A 66 -43.21 55.86 17.40
N ASP A 67 -43.00 55.58 16.12
CA ASP A 67 -44.05 55.18 15.19
C ASP A 67 -44.48 53.71 15.36
N GLY A 68 -45.62 53.34 14.78
CA GLY A 68 -46.13 51.97 14.83
C GLY A 68 -45.16 50.94 14.22
N LEU A 69 -44.41 51.35 13.18
CA LEU A 69 -43.40 50.52 12.51
C LEU A 69 -42.28 50.12 13.49
N TYR A 70 -41.81 51.06 14.32
CA TYR A 70 -40.82 50.78 15.35
C TYR A 70 -41.33 49.75 16.36
N TYR A 71 -42.53 49.93 16.91
CA TYR A 71 -43.07 49.02 17.92
C TYR A 71 -43.31 47.61 17.38
N GLN A 72 -43.84 47.50 16.15
CA GLN A 72 -43.99 46.20 15.48
C GLN A 72 -42.62 45.52 15.24
N ARG A 73 -41.59 46.27 14.85
CA ARG A 73 -40.23 45.71 14.71
C ARG A 73 -39.71 45.17 16.05
N GLN A 74 -39.88 45.94 17.13
CA GLN A 74 -39.44 45.51 18.47
C GLN A 74 -40.20 44.27 18.94
N LEU A 75 -41.49 44.17 18.64
CA LEU A 75 -42.30 42.97 18.93
C LEU A 75 -41.79 41.74 18.17
N ILE A 76 -41.48 41.88 16.88
CA ILE A 76 -40.93 40.77 16.07
C ILE A 76 -39.58 40.33 16.65
N LEU A 77 -38.66 41.25 16.91
CA LEU A 77 -37.32 40.93 17.46
C LEU A 77 -37.38 40.27 18.85
N ARG A 78 -38.34 40.67 19.69
CA ARG A 78 -38.49 40.13 21.05
C ARG A 78 -39.19 38.77 21.08
N ASN A 79 -40.21 38.58 20.24
CA ASN A 79 -41.15 37.46 20.40
C ASN A 79 -41.05 36.38 19.33
N THR A 80 -40.34 36.61 18.22
CA THR A 80 -40.29 35.63 17.12
C THR A 80 -39.09 34.69 17.24
N PRO A 81 -39.30 33.40 17.59
CA PRO A 81 -38.20 32.47 17.86
C PRO A 81 -37.58 31.85 16.61
N THR A 82 -38.21 32.00 15.44
CA THR A 82 -37.78 31.36 14.20
C THR A 82 -37.36 32.42 13.17
N PRO A 83 -36.14 32.33 12.60
CA PRO A 83 -35.62 33.36 11.70
C PRO A 83 -36.40 33.48 10.39
N VAL A 84 -36.85 32.35 9.83
CA VAL A 84 -37.68 32.33 8.61
C VAL A 84 -39.00 33.07 8.85
N PHE A 85 -39.65 32.81 9.99
CA PHE A 85 -40.92 33.46 10.32
C PHE A 85 -40.70 34.94 10.64
N ALA A 86 -39.62 35.32 11.32
CA ALA A 86 -39.26 36.72 11.53
C ALA A 86 -39.05 37.45 10.21
N ALA A 87 -38.31 36.85 9.28
CA ALA A 87 -38.10 37.42 7.94
C ALA A 87 -39.43 37.59 7.18
N TRP A 88 -40.30 36.59 7.24
CA TRP A 88 -41.65 36.69 6.67
C TRP A 88 -42.47 37.83 7.28
N LEU A 89 -42.45 37.98 8.61
CA LEU A 89 -43.12 39.10 9.29
C LEU A 89 -42.53 40.46 8.89
N PHE A 90 -41.21 40.57 8.73
CA PHE A 90 -40.57 41.80 8.24
C PHE A 90 -40.94 42.10 6.77
N LEU A 91 -41.08 41.09 5.91
CA LEU A 91 -41.57 41.27 4.54
C LEU A 91 -43.04 41.73 4.51
N GLN A 92 -43.89 41.12 5.34
CA GLN A 92 -45.28 41.56 5.49
C GLN A 92 -45.36 42.99 6.02
N GLN A 93 -44.52 43.33 7.01
CA GLN A 93 -44.41 44.68 7.56
C GLN A 93 -43.97 45.68 6.47
N ALA A 94 -42.95 45.34 5.68
CA ALA A 94 -42.47 46.14 4.57
C ALA A 94 -43.60 46.42 3.55
N TRP A 95 -44.38 45.39 3.20
CA TRP A 95 -45.47 45.50 2.24
C TRP A 95 -46.64 46.36 2.73
N HIS A 96 -47.14 46.10 3.94
CA HIS A 96 -48.33 46.80 4.47
C HIS A 96 -48.03 48.28 4.73
N TRP A 97 -46.82 48.60 5.19
CA TRP A 97 -46.43 49.98 5.49
C TRP A 97 -45.83 50.74 4.30
N ARG A 98 -45.72 50.12 3.11
CA ARG A 98 -45.02 50.70 1.93
C ARG A 98 -45.57 52.04 1.45
N ARG A 99 -46.85 52.34 1.72
CA ARG A 99 -47.53 53.59 1.36
C ARG A 99 -47.91 54.46 2.56
N VAL A 100 -47.64 53.99 3.78
CA VAL A 100 -48.13 54.63 5.03
C VAL A 100 -46.99 55.25 5.82
N ALA A 101 -45.85 54.57 5.94
CA ALA A 101 -44.70 55.06 6.69
C ALA A 101 -43.57 55.50 5.75
N ASP A 102 -42.92 56.62 6.10
CA ASP A 102 -41.80 57.13 5.32
C ASP A 102 -40.60 56.18 5.36
N ARG A 103 -40.02 55.92 4.18
CA ARG A 103 -38.89 55.00 3.98
C ARG A 103 -39.08 53.61 4.61
N SER A 104 -40.33 53.12 4.69
CA SER A 104 -40.69 51.83 5.31
C SER A 104 -39.83 50.67 4.81
N LEU A 105 -39.65 50.56 3.49
CA LEU A 105 -38.85 49.50 2.87
C LEU A 105 -37.39 49.52 3.33
N ARG A 106 -36.76 50.71 3.41
CA ARG A 106 -35.38 50.86 3.87
C ARG A 106 -35.21 50.54 5.36
N ARG A 107 -36.27 50.70 6.16
CA ARG A 107 -36.27 50.42 7.60
C ARG A 107 -36.55 48.97 7.96
N THR A 108 -37.18 48.20 7.06
CA THR A 108 -37.65 46.82 7.31
C THR A 108 -36.94 45.76 6.47
N LEU A 109 -36.66 46.02 5.19
CA LEU A 109 -35.99 45.04 4.31
C LEU A 109 -34.63 44.56 4.82
N PRO A 110 -33.77 45.39 5.45
CA PRO A 110 -32.51 44.90 6.01
C PRO A 110 -32.72 43.82 7.09
N TRP A 111 -33.82 43.87 7.84
CA TRP A 111 -34.15 42.86 8.86
C TRP A 111 -34.63 41.55 8.24
N ALA A 112 -35.47 41.64 7.19
CA ALA A 112 -35.87 40.47 6.42
C ALA A 112 -34.66 39.80 5.76
N ALA A 113 -33.79 40.59 5.13
CA ALA A 113 -32.55 40.12 4.53
C ALA A 113 -31.62 39.51 5.59
N GLY A 114 -31.48 40.13 6.77
CA GLY A 114 -30.68 39.59 7.87
C GLY A 114 -31.18 38.24 8.39
N GLY A 115 -32.50 38.07 8.52
CA GLY A 115 -33.09 36.79 8.91
C GLY A 115 -32.88 35.68 7.87
N LEU A 116 -33.03 36.01 6.57
CA LEU A 116 -32.76 35.07 5.48
C LEU A 116 -31.27 34.74 5.35
N LEU A 117 -30.39 35.73 5.49
CA LEU A 117 -28.94 35.54 5.51
C LEU A 117 -28.53 34.62 6.65
N TYR A 118 -29.10 34.83 7.84
CA TYR A 118 -28.86 33.97 9.00
C TYR A 118 -29.24 32.51 8.72
N VAL A 119 -30.41 32.28 8.11
CA VAL A 119 -30.85 30.93 7.70
C VAL A 119 -29.89 30.34 6.67
N GLY A 120 -29.47 31.12 5.68
CA GLY A 120 -28.50 30.70 4.67
C GLY A 120 -27.16 30.30 5.28
N LEU A 121 -26.62 31.11 6.19
CA LEU A 121 -25.34 30.85 6.87
C LEU A 121 -25.40 29.58 7.71
N PHE A 122 -26.47 29.37 8.48
CA PHE A 122 -26.60 28.15 9.29
C PHE A 122 -26.95 26.92 8.47
N ALA A 123 -27.67 27.06 7.34
CA ALA A 123 -27.87 25.98 6.40
C ALA A 123 -26.54 25.54 5.76
N LEU A 124 -25.69 26.50 5.36
CA LEU A 124 -24.33 26.22 4.91
C LEU A 124 -23.50 25.56 6.00
N ALA A 125 -23.52 26.08 7.24
CA ALA A 125 -22.81 25.47 8.36
C ALA A 125 -23.28 24.03 8.65
N ALA A 126 -24.57 23.73 8.51
CA ALA A 126 -25.10 22.38 8.64
C ALA A 126 -24.61 21.45 7.52
N ILE A 127 -24.55 21.93 6.27
CA ILE A 127 -23.98 21.16 5.15
C ILE A 127 -22.49 20.90 5.40
N PHE A 128 -21.72 21.93 5.77
CA PHE A 128 -20.30 21.79 6.07
C PHE A 128 -20.04 20.97 7.34
N SER A 129 -21.03 20.77 8.22
CA SER A 129 -20.84 19.93 9.40
C SER A 129 -20.53 18.48 9.06
N SER A 130 -20.97 17.97 7.89
CA SER A 130 -20.60 16.63 7.43
C SER A 130 -19.11 16.53 7.08
N LYS A 131 -18.42 17.64 6.79
CA LYS A 131 -16.96 17.66 6.60
C LYS A 131 -16.19 17.21 7.83
N ILE A 132 -16.80 17.20 9.02
CA ILE A 132 -16.19 16.60 10.22
C ILE A 132 -15.99 15.08 10.07
N SER A 133 -16.73 14.45 9.16
CA SER A 133 -16.62 13.03 8.83
C SER A 133 -15.82 12.76 7.57
N ASP A 134 -15.33 13.81 6.89
CA ASP A 134 -14.35 13.61 5.83
C ASP A 134 -13.12 12.98 6.45
N ALA A 135 -12.57 11.98 5.77
CA ALA A 135 -11.39 11.31 6.26
C ALA A 135 -10.23 12.31 6.32
N ALA A 136 -9.54 12.35 7.46
CA ALA A 136 -8.30 13.11 7.58
C ALA A 136 -7.25 12.64 6.55
N THR A 137 -7.36 11.38 6.12
CA THR A 137 -6.39 10.68 5.27
C THR A 137 -7.10 9.72 4.31
N GLU A 138 -6.49 9.45 3.15
CA GLU A 138 -6.92 8.35 2.26
C GLU A 138 -6.66 6.98 2.89
N PHE A 139 -5.66 6.89 3.77
CA PHE A 139 -5.28 5.66 4.45
C PHE A 139 -6.25 5.28 5.58
N ARG A 140 -6.32 3.97 5.84
CA ARG A 140 -7.00 3.38 7.00
C ARG A 140 -6.01 2.49 7.72
N LEU A 141 -5.94 2.63 9.04
CA LEU A 141 -5.10 1.75 9.84
C LEU A 141 -5.68 0.35 9.81
N LEU A 142 -4.84 -0.63 9.48
CA LEU A 142 -5.20 -2.04 9.53
C LEU A 142 -5.09 -2.55 10.96
N GLU A 143 -6.08 -3.32 11.39
CA GLU A 143 -6.04 -4.01 12.67
C GLU A 143 -5.11 -5.22 12.56
N PRO A 144 -4.17 -5.39 13.50
CA PRO A 144 -3.33 -6.57 13.50
C PRO A 144 -4.13 -7.79 13.96
N THR A 145 -4.55 -8.63 13.02
CA THR A 145 -5.32 -9.86 13.30
C THR A 145 -4.45 -11.05 13.75
N GLY A 146 -3.16 -10.82 14.00
CA GLY A 146 -2.19 -11.80 14.46
C GLY A 146 -0.84 -11.14 14.77
N CYS A 147 -0.74 -10.46 15.92
CA CYS A 147 0.54 -9.95 16.40
C CYS A 147 1.42 -11.11 16.87
N GLY A 148 2.64 -11.20 16.35
CA GLY A 148 3.63 -12.18 16.77
C GLY A 148 4.51 -12.62 15.61
N TRP A 149 5.40 -13.57 15.87
CA TRP A 149 6.15 -14.22 14.81
C TRP A 149 5.25 -15.21 14.09
N TYR A 150 5.38 -15.28 12.76
CA TYR A 150 4.77 -16.38 12.03
C TYR A 150 5.48 -17.66 12.47
N LEU A 151 4.72 -18.53 13.12
CA LEU A 151 5.15 -19.89 13.44
C LEU A 151 4.58 -20.79 12.35
N PRO A 152 5.43 -21.45 11.54
CA PRO A 152 4.98 -22.43 10.57
C PRO A 152 4.10 -23.46 11.26
N SER A 153 2.89 -23.70 10.73
CA SER A 153 2.02 -24.76 11.24
C SER A 153 2.50 -26.17 10.87
N ASP A 154 3.36 -26.27 9.86
CA ASP A 154 3.99 -27.49 9.35
C ASP A 154 5.33 -27.13 8.66
N ASP A 155 6.19 -28.11 8.44
CA ASP A 155 7.51 -27.98 7.78
C ASP A 155 7.40 -27.44 6.35
N ASN A 156 6.26 -27.66 5.68
CA ASN A 156 6.01 -27.19 4.31
C ASN A 156 5.49 -25.74 4.24
N ALA A 157 5.03 -25.17 5.36
CA ALA A 157 4.38 -23.86 5.38
C ALA A 157 5.25 -22.70 4.86
N PRO A 158 6.59 -22.66 5.08
CA PRO A 158 7.46 -21.65 4.47
C PRO A 158 7.47 -21.70 2.95
N GLN A 159 7.47 -22.90 2.37
CA GLN A 159 7.48 -23.08 0.91
C GLN A 159 6.13 -22.72 0.29
N GLU A 160 5.03 -23.12 0.92
CA GLU A 160 3.68 -22.72 0.49
C GLU A 160 3.50 -21.20 0.52
N LYS A 161 4.02 -20.54 1.57
CA LYS A 161 4.00 -19.09 1.71
C LYS A 161 4.81 -18.40 0.62
N ALA A 162 6.04 -18.84 0.36
CA ALA A 162 6.87 -18.30 -0.72
C ALA A 162 6.19 -18.45 -2.09
N THR A 163 5.60 -19.61 -2.38
CA THR A 163 4.84 -19.84 -3.62
C THR A 163 3.63 -18.89 -3.70
N SER A 164 2.87 -18.73 -2.62
CA SER A 164 1.72 -17.83 -2.59
C SER A 164 2.11 -16.36 -2.80
N ASP A 165 3.19 -15.90 -2.17
CA ASP A 165 3.67 -14.52 -2.31
C ASP A 165 4.16 -14.25 -3.74
N ASN A 166 4.87 -15.21 -4.35
CA ASN A 166 5.31 -15.11 -5.74
C ASN A 166 4.14 -15.03 -6.72
N LEU A 167 3.09 -15.84 -6.52
CA LEU A 167 1.88 -15.79 -7.35
C LEU A 167 1.18 -14.43 -7.24
N ILE A 168 1.05 -13.89 -6.03
CA ILE A 168 0.44 -12.57 -5.79
C ILE A 168 1.30 -11.47 -6.43
N ALA A 169 2.62 -11.50 -6.24
CA ALA A 169 3.55 -10.53 -6.81
C ALA A 169 3.52 -10.55 -8.35
N SER A 170 3.51 -11.73 -8.96
CA SER A 170 3.42 -11.93 -10.41
C SER A 170 2.09 -11.41 -10.98
N ALA A 171 0.98 -11.65 -10.28
CA ALA A 171 -0.32 -11.10 -10.65
C ALA A 171 -0.32 -9.57 -10.56
N TYR A 172 0.20 -9.00 -9.48
CA TYR A 172 0.32 -7.56 -9.29
C TYR A 172 1.19 -6.91 -10.36
N SER A 173 2.37 -7.44 -10.64
CA SER A 173 3.29 -6.87 -11.64
C SER A 173 2.68 -6.85 -13.04
N ARG A 174 1.97 -7.92 -13.44
CA ARG A 174 1.30 -8.00 -14.74
C ARG A 174 0.14 -7.01 -14.86
N GLN A 175 -0.59 -6.78 -13.79
CA GLN A 175 -1.75 -5.88 -13.79
C GLN A 175 -1.33 -4.41 -13.67
N CYS A 176 -0.27 -4.12 -12.92
CA CYS A 176 0.03 -2.77 -12.47
C CYS A 176 1.25 -2.11 -13.12
N TYR A 177 2.17 -2.87 -13.74
CA TYR A 177 3.38 -2.30 -14.35
C TYR A 177 3.34 -2.21 -15.88
N TRP A 178 2.41 -2.91 -16.55
CA TRP A 178 2.38 -2.99 -18.02
C TRP A 178 1.30 -2.10 -18.68
N ASN A 179 0.16 -1.89 -18.01
CA ASN A 179 -1.01 -1.20 -18.57
C ASN A 179 -1.46 -0.03 -17.67
N GLU A 180 -2.48 0.71 -18.12
CA GLU A 180 -3.24 1.67 -17.31
C GLU A 180 -3.62 1.02 -15.95
N PRO A 181 -3.18 1.58 -14.82
CA PRO A 181 -3.33 0.94 -13.52
C PRO A 181 -4.81 0.84 -13.12
N GLY A 182 -5.28 -0.38 -12.84
CA GLY A 182 -6.59 -0.60 -12.25
C GLY A 182 -6.61 -0.29 -10.73
N PRO A 183 -7.79 -0.29 -10.08
CA PRO A 183 -7.93 0.02 -8.65
C PRO A 183 -7.16 -0.94 -7.72
N VAL A 184 -6.85 -2.16 -8.19
CA VAL A 184 -6.07 -3.17 -7.46
C VAL A 184 -4.61 -2.72 -7.25
N CYS A 185 -4.14 -1.74 -8.02
CA CYS A 185 -2.77 -1.25 -7.94
C CYS A 185 -2.54 -0.29 -6.77
N ASP A 186 -3.61 0.25 -6.17
CA ASP A 186 -3.55 1.23 -5.07
C ASP A 186 -3.65 0.57 -3.67
N ILE A 187 -3.52 -0.77 -3.59
CA ILE A 187 -3.55 -1.50 -2.31
C ILE A 187 -2.24 -1.37 -1.51
N LEU A 188 -1.14 -1.05 -2.20
CA LEU A 188 0.17 -0.85 -1.59
C LEU A 188 0.41 0.65 -1.39
N PRO A 189 1.18 1.06 -0.36
CA PRO A 189 1.50 2.46 -0.10
C PRO A 189 2.15 3.16 -1.30
N VAL A 190 3.02 2.43 -2.00
CA VAL A 190 3.62 2.85 -3.27
C VAL A 190 3.45 1.76 -4.31
N LYS A 191 3.20 2.15 -5.57
CA LYS A 191 3.00 1.20 -6.68
C LYS A 191 4.27 0.43 -7.03
N SER A 192 5.40 1.13 -7.03
CA SER A 192 6.71 0.57 -7.36
C SER A 192 7.79 1.28 -6.57
N ILE A 193 8.84 0.54 -6.21
CA ILE A 193 10.05 1.08 -5.59
C ILE A 193 11.03 1.45 -6.70
N GLY A 194 11.58 2.66 -6.64
CA GLY A 194 12.60 3.12 -7.58
C GLY A 194 13.90 2.33 -7.44
N TYR A 195 14.57 2.08 -8.57
CA TYR A 195 15.88 1.42 -8.57
C TYR A 195 16.78 1.95 -9.68
N THR A 196 18.09 1.86 -9.47
CA THR A 196 19.14 2.24 -10.41
C THR A 196 19.88 1.00 -10.90
N ASN A 197 20.23 0.98 -12.19
CA ASN A 197 20.95 -0.11 -12.82
C ASN A 197 22.41 0.24 -13.04
N TYR A 198 23.30 -0.67 -12.65
CA TYR A 198 24.75 -0.55 -12.83
C TYR A 198 25.31 -1.75 -13.58
N SER A 199 26.31 -1.51 -14.43
CA SER A 199 27.11 -2.58 -15.02
C SER A 199 28.29 -2.89 -14.11
N VAL A 200 28.36 -4.11 -13.59
CA VAL A 200 29.38 -4.54 -12.62
C VAL A 200 30.02 -5.85 -13.02
N ASP A 201 31.12 -6.21 -12.36
CA ASP A 201 31.73 -7.53 -12.51
C ASP A 201 30.86 -8.65 -11.95
N CYS A 202 31.09 -9.86 -12.45
CA CYS A 202 30.37 -11.04 -12.00
C CYS A 202 30.69 -11.35 -10.52
N PRO A 203 29.67 -11.52 -9.66
CA PRO A 203 29.88 -11.79 -8.24
C PRO A 203 30.23 -13.26 -7.96
N PHE A 204 30.17 -14.13 -8.96
CA PHE A 204 30.44 -15.57 -8.84
C PHE A 204 31.89 -15.90 -9.25
N ARG A 205 32.29 -17.16 -9.03
CA ARG A 205 33.60 -17.66 -9.45
C ARG A 205 33.78 -17.48 -10.97
N SER A 206 34.96 -17.06 -11.39
CA SER A 206 35.23 -16.58 -12.75
C SER A 206 34.94 -17.61 -13.86
N ASP A 207 35.04 -18.89 -13.54
CA ASP A 207 34.76 -20.03 -14.44
C ASP A 207 33.25 -20.28 -14.64
N VAL A 208 32.40 -19.82 -13.71
CA VAL A 208 30.94 -19.96 -13.77
C VAL A 208 30.31 -18.85 -14.62
N CYS A 209 30.97 -17.69 -14.71
CA CYS A 209 30.44 -16.51 -15.38
C CYS A 209 30.66 -16.56 -16.90
N LYS A 210 29.64 -16.20 -17.69
CA LYS A 210 29.69 -16.25 -19.17
C LYS A 210 30.57 -15.16 -19.83
N GLY A 211 31.46 -14.51 -19.06
CA GLY A 211 32.36 -13.45 -19.53
C GLY A 211 31.70 -12.09 -19.84
N THR A 212 30.37 -11.99 -19.76
CA THR A 212 29.66 -10.70 -19.89
C THR A 212 29.59 -9.98 -18.55
N LYS A 213 29.59 -8.64 -18.58
CA LYS A 213 29.30 -7.83 -17.38
C LYS A 213 27.93 -8.17 -16.83
N SER A 214 27.80 -8.03 -15.52
CA SER A 214 26.60 -8.31 -14.75
C SER A 214 25.77 -7.05 -14.57
N SER A 215 24.46 -7.21 -14.38
CA SER A 215 23.57 -6.10 -14.08
C SER A 215 23.29 -6.08 -12.59
N ARG A 216 23.61 -4.97 -11.92
CA ARG A 216 23.23 -4.72 -10.53
C ARG A 216 22.08 -3.73 -10.49
N MET A 217 20.97 -4.17 -9.91
CA MET A 217 19.82 -3.34 -9.60
C MET A 217 19.92 -2.93 -8.14
N GLU A 218 19.98 -1.65 -7.84
CA GLU A 218 20.01 -1.13 -6.46
C GLU A 218 18.79 -0.27 -6.23
N THR A 219 18.01 -0.57 -5.19
CA THR A 219 16.84 0.22 -4.83
C THR A 219 17.25 1.58 -4.29
N GLU A 220 16.34 2.54 -4.37
CA GLU A 220 16.38 3.70 -3.49
C GLU A 220 16.32 3.28 -2.01
N MET A 221 16.51 4.26 -1.12
CA MET A 221 16.39 4.02 0.32
C MET A 221 14.91 3.88 0.70
N ILE A 222 14.50 2.65 0.97
CA ILE A 222 13.13 2.27 1.31
C ILE A 222 12.86 2.64 2.78
N ASP A 223 12.04 3.67 2.98
CA ASP A 223 11.50 4.02 4.29
C ASP A 223 10.30 3.13 4.68
N SER A 224 10.31 2.60 5.90
CA SER A 224 9.27 1.69 6.41
C SER A 224 7.88 2.29 6.47
N HIS A 225 7.78 3.60 6.69
CA HIS A 225 6.50 4.30 6.76
C HIS A 225 6.00 4.65 5.36
N VAL A 226 6.84 5.30 4.56
CA VAL A 226 6.44 5.84 3.25
C VAL A 226 6.20 4.72 2.24
N HIS A 227 7.13 3.75 2.13
CA HIS A 227 7.08 2.74 1.08
C HIS A 227 6.37 1.47 1.53
N LEU A 228 6.47 1.12 2.81
CA LEU A 228 5.94 -0.14 3.36
C LEU A 228 4.69 0.04 4.20
N GLY A 229 4.25 1.29 4.45
CA GLY A 229 2.97 1.58 5.09
C GLY A 229 2.94 1.29 6.59
N ILE A 230 4.11 1.13 7.22
CA ILE A 230 4.21 0.89 8.65
C ILE A 230 4.03 2.23 9.37
N ASN A 231 2.83 2.43 9.91
CA ASN A 231 2.45 3.69 10.55
C ASN A 231 3.22 3.91 11.86
N ALA A 232 4.32 4.68 11.81
CA ALA A 232 5.22 4.94 12.92
C ALA A 232 5.75 6.38 12.91
N PRO A 233 6.03 6.98 14.09
CA PRO A 233 6.67 8.29 14.18
C PRO A 233 8.09 8.23 13.60
N GLU A 234 8.62 9.37 13.15
CA GLU A 234 9.91 9.46 12.45
C GLU A 234 11.08 8.74 13.16
N HIS A 235 11.15 8.86 14.49
CA HIS A 235 12.21 8.23 15.29
C HIS A 235 12.11 6.71 15.42
N ASP A 236 10.96 6.13 15.10
CA ASP A 236 10.75 4.67 15.12
C ASP A 236 10.75 4.05 13.71
N ARG A 237 10.98 4.87 12.68
CA ARG A 237 11.08 4.39 11.29
C ARG A 237 12.42 3.71 11.04
N THR A 238 12.43 2.78 10.10
CA THR A 238 13.65 2.14 9.60
C THR A 238 13.81 2.38 8.12
N GLN A 239 15.07 2.47 7.70
CA GLN A 239 15.43 2.56 6.29
C GLN A 239 16.10 1.26 5.85
N TYR A 240 15.76 0.83 4.64
CA TYR A 240 16.21 -0.42 4.06
C TYR A 240 16.64 -0.21 2.62
N GLN A 241 17.67 -0.92 2.18
CA GLN A 241 18.15 -0.86 0.81
C GLN A 241 18.50 -2.26 0.32
N ARG A 242 18.08 -2.57 -0.90
CA ARG A 242 18.37 -3.85 -1.54
C ARG A 242 19.18 -3.63 -2.81
N GLN A 243 20.18 -4.47 -3.00
CA GLN A 243 20.87 -4.62 -4.27
C GLN A 243 20.77 -6.07 -4.76
N THR A 244 20.60 -6.26 -6.06
CA THR A 244 20.53 -7.56 -6.70
C THR A 244 21.45 -7.56 -7.90
N THR A 245 22.53 -8.34 -7.85
CA THR A 245 23.48 -8.47 -8.96
C THR A 245 23.23 -9.77 -9.70
N CYS A 246 22.75 -9.69 -10.95
CA CYS A 246 22.44 -10.85 -11.79
C CYS A 246 23.44 -11.01 -12.93
N SER A 247 23.83 -12.27 -13.18
CA SER A 247 24.83 -12.64 -14.18
C SER A 247 24.39 -13.90 -14.94
N PRO A 248 24.54 -13.93 -16.28
CA PRO A 248 24.37 -15.16 -17.03
C PRO A 248 25.53 -16.12 -16.76
N LEU A 249 25.21 -17.39 -16.58
CA LEU A 249 26.19 -18.42 -16.26
C LEU A 249 26.58 -19.27 -17.49
N VAL A 250 27.74 -19.91 -17.39
CA VAL A 250 28.23 -20.91 -18.35
C VAL A 250 27.54 -22.23 -18.05
N THR A 251 26.73 -22.74 -18.97
CA THR A 251 26.12 -24.08 -18.87
C THR A 251 27.07 -25.17 -19.35
N GLN A 252 27.82 -24.91 -20.43
CA GLN A 252 28.75 -25.85 -21.03
C GLN A 252 30.05 -25.18 -21.45
N PRO A 253 31.18 -25.91 -21.38
CA PRO A 253 31.31 -27.27 -20.80
C PRO A 253 31.34 -27.26 -19.27
N GLY A 254 30.93 -28.36 -18.62
CA GLY A 254 31.25 -28.65 -17.21
C GLY A 254 30.23 -28.29 -16.12
N PHE A 255 29.15 -27.57 -16.44
CA PHE A 255 28.12 -27.19 -15.47
C PHE A 255 26.75 -27.81 -15.74
N ALA A 256 26.66 -28.74 -16.70
CA ALA A 256 25.45 -29.46 -17.03
C ALA A 256 25.76 -30.92 -17.41
N ASP A 257 25.15 -31.84 -16.67
CA ASP A 257 25.32 -33.28 -16.82
C ASP A 257 23.95 -33.92 -17.17
N PRO A 258 23.84 -34.60 -18.32
CA PRO A 258 22.64 -35.35 -18.65
C PRO A 258 22.56 -36.62 -17.79
N VAL A 259 21.36 -36.94 -17.31
CA VAL A 259 21.09 -38.07 -16.43
C VAL A 259 19.81 -38.77 -16.89
N ASN A 260 19.80 -40.10 -16.84
CA ASN A 260 18.60 -40.87 -17.17
C ASN A 260 17.56 -40.77 -16.04
N GLY A 261 16.29 -40.62 -16.38
CA GLY A 261 15.19 -40.55 -15.42
C GLY A 261 15.07 -41.80 -14.54
N ALA A 262 15.52 -42.96 -15.02
CA ALA A 262 15.66 -44.17 -14.20
C ALA A 262 16.63 -44.01 -13.01
N GLU A 263 17.60 -43.09 -13.11
CA GLU A 263 18.56 -42.77 -12.04
C GLU A 263 18.02 -41.71 -11.06
N VAL A 264 16.91 -41.03 -11.40
CA VAL A 264 16.32 -39.94 -10.61
C VAL A 264 14.79 -40.10 -10.54
N ARG A 265 14.36 -41.28 -10.07
CA ARG A 265 12.95 -41.69 -9.96
C ARG A 265 12.06 -40.72 -9.17
N ASP A 266 12.67 -39.90 -8.32
CA ASP A 266 11.97 -38.89 -7.52
C ASP A 266 11.52 -37.66 -8.34
N VAL A 267 12.08 -37.45 -9.54
CA VAL A 267 11.91 -36.21 -10.32
C VAL A 267 11.56 -36.45 -11.80
N GLY A 268 11.80 -37.65 -12.35
CA GLY A 268 11.50 -37.98 -13.75
C GLY A 268 10.98 -39.40 -13.93
N TRP A 269 10.45 -39.69 -15.12
CA TRP A 269 9.98 -41.01 -15.52
C TRP A 269 11.16 -41.85 -16.03
N ASP A 270 11.07 -43.18 -15.99
CA ASP A 270 12.18 -44.08 -16.34
C ASP A 270 12.73 -43.84 -17.78
N ASP A 271 11.94 -43.25 -18.69
CA ASP A 271 12.32 -42.95 -20.07
C ASP A 271 12.80 -41.50 -20.32
N ASP A 272 12.82 -40.63 -19.30
CA ASP A 272 13.18 -39.23 -19.45
C ASP A 272 14.71 -39.03 -19.50
N VAL A 273 15.18 -38.03 -20.28
CA VAL A 273 16.54 -37.50 -20.13
C VAL A 273 16.45 -36.20 -19.35
N LEU A 274 16.99 -36.21 -18.14
CA LEU A 274 17.07 -35.06 -17.26
C LEU A 274 18.43 -34.40 -17.39
N ILE A 275 18.52 -33.10 -17.09
CA ILE A 275 19.78 -32.36 -17.08
C ILE A 275 20.00 -31.83 -15.67
N ARG A 276 21.06 -32.30 -15.01
CA ARG A 276 21.54 -31.78 -13.73
C ARG A 276 22.45 -30.58 -14.00
N TYR A 277 22.19 -29.47 -13.32
CA TYR A 277 23.05 -28.29 -13.35
C TYR A 277 23.94 -28.26 -12.11
N LEU A 278 25.24 -28.03 -12.30
CA LEU A 278 26.29 -28.27 -11.30
C LEU A 278 26.97 -26.99 -10.80
N TYR A 279 26.21 -25.97 -10.44
CA TYR A 279 26.75 -24.70 -9.92
C TYR A 279 27.09 -24.75 -8.42
N GLY A 280 26.86 -25.89 -7.76
CA GLY A 280 27.11 -26.15 -6.35
C GLY A 280 26.08 -27.10 -5.74
N PRO A 281 26.43 -27.80 -4.64
CA PRO A 281 25.50 -28.70 -3.95
C PRO A 281 24.42 -27.91 -3.20
N VAL A 282 23.20 -28.47 -3.14
CA VAL A 282 22.06 -27.90 -2.40
C VAL A 282 21.50 -28.98 -1.47
N GLY A 283 21.56 -28.74 -0.16
CA GLY A 283 21.19 -29.74 0.84
C GLY A 283 22.04 -31.00 0.73
N SER A 284 21.40 -32.17 0.60
CA SER A 284 22.07 -33.46 0.39
C SER A 284 22.42 -33.73 -1.09
N ASN A 285 21.99 -32.88 -2.02
CA ASN A 285 22.19 -33.10 -3.44
C ASN A 285 23.56 -32.59 -3.91
N THR A 286 24.21 -33.36 -4.77
CA THR A 286 25.49 -32.99 -5.41
C THR A 286 25.32 -32.00 -6.57
N TYR A 287 24.07 -31.67 -6.93
CA TYR A 287 23.71 -30.77 -8.02
C TYR A 287 22.84 -29.62 -7.51
N THR A 288 22.77 -28.54 -8.28
CA THR A 288 22.02 -27.33 -7.93
C THR A 288 20.54 -27.48 -8.22
N PHE A 289 20.18 -27.85 -9.45
CA PHE A 289 18.81 -28.14 -9.87
C PHE A 289 18.80 -29.10 -11.06
N ILE A 290 17.64 -29.69 -11.33
CA ILE A 290 17.46 -30.66 -12.41
C ILE A 290 16.25 -30.26 -13.26
N VAL A 291 16.37 -30.39 -14.57
CA VAL A 291 15.29 -30.05 -15.52
C VAL A 291 15.12 -31.17 -16.53
N ALA A 292 13.89 -31.55 -16.84
CA ALA A 292 13.60 -32.53 -17.88
C ALA A 292 13.83 -31.96 -19.28
N SER A 293 14.42 -32.77 -20.18
CA SER A 293 14.65 -32.44 -21.59
C SER A 293 14.15 -33.54 -22.52
N ILE A 294 13.53 -33.16 -23.65
CA ILE A 294 13.04 -34.11 -24.67
C ILE A 294 14.17 -34.58 -25.62
N GLY A 295 15.39 -34.07 -25.49
CA GLY A 295 16.51 -34.41 -26.38
C GLY A 295 17.59 -35.24 -25.71
N GLY A 296 17.87 -36.43 -26.23
CA GLY A 296 19.07 -37.20 -25.91
C GLY A 296 20.38 -36.42 -26.17
N PRO A 297 21.55 -37.01 -25.85
CA PRO A 297 22.81 -36.30 -25.52
C PRO A 297 23.53 -35.56 -26.68
N GLU A 298 22.84 -35.17 -27.76
CA GLU A 298 23.49 -34.61 -28.96
C GLU A 298 23.26 -33.10 -29.11
N PRO A 299 24.32 -32.26 -29.09
CA PRO A 299 24.21 -30.82 -29.28
C PRO A 299 23.93 -30.49 -30.76
N ARG A 300 22.65 -30.30 -31.12
CA ARG A 300 22.30 -29.77 -32.45
C ARG A 300 22.64 -28.27 -32.52
N ARG A 301 23.44 -27.88 -33.53
CA ARG A 301 23.98 -26.52 -33.80
C ARG A 301 22.95 -25.39 -33.55
N PRO A 302 23.38 -24.22 -33.01
CA PRO A 302 22.49 -23.08 -32.81
C PRO A 302 22.02 -22.50 -34.15
N ARG A 303 20.71 -22.59 -34.44
CA ARG A 303 20.06 -21.72 -35.44
C ARG A 303 19.92 -20.31 -34.85
N ARG A 304 20.13 -19.28 -35.69
CA ARG A 304 20.23 -17.84 -35.37
C ARG A 304 18.96 -17.19 -34.78
N ASP A 305 17.90 -17.94 -34.53
CA ASP A 305 16.64 -17.42 -33.97
C ASP A 305 16.55 -17.80 -32.48
N ALA A 306 17.39 -17.19 -31.65
CA ALA A 306 17.41 -17.44 -30.22
C ALA A 306 16.49 -16.44 -29.49
N ALA A 307 15.27 -16.87 -29.15
CA ALA A 307 14.55 -16.26 -28.03
C ALA A 307 15.33 -16.57 -26.75
N THR A 308 15.69 -15.55 -25.99
CA THR A 308 16.45 -15.68 -24.75
C THR A 308 15.53 -16.23 -23.67
N ASP A 309 15.70 -17.51 -23.31
CA ASP A 309 14.94 -18.15 -22.24
C ASP A 309 15.56 -17.74 -20.89
N LEU A 310 14.94 -16.77 -20.23
CA LEU A 310 15.40 -16.20 -18.96
C LEU A 310 14.79 -17.00 -17.81
N THR A 311 15.47 -18.06 -17.36
CA THR A 311 15.17 -18.67 -16.07
C THR A 311 16.00 -17.96 -15.01
N GLN A 312 15.37 -17.11 -14.20
CA GLN A 312 16.00 -16.57 -12.99
C GLN A 312 16.14 -17.71 -11.98
N LEU A 313 17.37 -18.03 -11.57
CA LEU A 313 17.59 -18.78 -10.33
C LEU A 313 17.31 -17.85 -9.14
N ARG A 314 16.04 -17.75 -8.77
CA ARG A 314 15.68 -17.95 -7.37
C ARG A 314 15.28 -19.41 -7.29
N LEU A 315 15.83 -20.15 -6.35
CA LEU A 315 15.29 -21.48 -6.05
C LEU A 315 13.80 -21.24 -5.71
N PRO A 316 12.88 -21.88 -6.47
CA PRO A 316 12.07 -22.84 -5.75
C PRO A 316 11.88 -24.20 -6.41
N ARG A 317 11.71 -25.19 -5.54
CA ARG A 317 11.45 -26.60 -5.83
C ARG A 317 10.06 -26.92 -6.43
N GLN A 318 9.33 -25.94 -6.95
CA GLN A 318 8.04 -26.20 -7.60
C GLN A 318 8.04 -25.67 -9.04
N ALA A 319 7.85 -26.60 -9.96
CA ALA A 319 7.57 -26.34 -11.36
C ALA A 319 6.30 -25.47 -11.47
N GLU A 320 6.49 -24.16 -11.54
CA GLU A 320 5.45 -23.23 -11.89
C GLU A 320 4.92 -23.63 -13.28
N ARG A 321 3.61 -23.90 -13.37
CA ARG A 321 2.95 -24.17 -14.66
C ARG A 321 2.93 -22.86 -15.47
N ARG A 322 4.06 -22.59 -16.14
CA ARG A 322 4.41 -21.49 -17.09
C ARG A 322 4.93 -20.21 -16.41
N PRO A 323 6.17 -19.79 -16.74
CA PRO A 323 6.49 -19.36 -18.11
C PRO A 323 7.81 -19.96 -18.64
N HIS A 324 7.74 -21.02 -19.43
CA HIS A 324 8.88 -21.43 -20.27
C HIS A 324 8.71 -20.79 -21.66
N PHE A 325 9.39 -19.66 -21.88
CA PHE A 325 9.47 -19.03 -23.21
C PHE A 325 10.48 -19.79 -24.07
N GLY A 326 10.09 -20.99 -24.53
CA GLY A 326 10.95 -21.80 -25.38
C GLY A 326 10.46 -23.20 -25.73
N THR A 327 9.33 -23.65 -25.17
CA THR A 327 8.86 -25.02 -25.35
C THR A 327 8.19 -25.22 -26.71
N ARG A 328 8.78 -26.04 -27.58
CA ARG A 328 8.28 -26.26 -28.97
C ARG A 328 7.86 -27.68 -29.30
N VAL A 329 7.95 -28.65 -28.37
CA VAL A 329 7.66 -30.05 -28.69
C VAL A 329 6.58 -30.59 -27.74
N ARG A 330 5.56 -31.19 -28.34
CA ARG A 330 4.45 -31.86 -27.66
C ARG A 330 4.94 -33.23 -27.22
N ASN A 331 4.75 -33.61 -25.95
CA ASN A 331 4.97 -34.99 -25.53
C ASN A 331 3.89 -35.87 -26.18
N GLU A 332 4.28 -36.82 -27.04
CA GLU A 332 3.40 -37.77 -27.72
C GLU A 332 3.49 -39.19 -27.12
N THR A 333 4.37 -39.41 -26.13
CA THR A 333 4.59 -40.70 -25.49
C THR A 333 4.07 -40.69 -24.05
N GLY A 334 2.90 -41.31 -23.85
CA GLY A 334 2.48 -41.90 -22.57
C GLY A 334 1.82 -40.98 -21.52
N SER A 335 0.57 -41.27 -21.19
CA SER A 335 -0.19 -40.93 -19.96
C SER A 335 -0.64 -39.48 -19.67
N ILE A 336 0.01 -38.41 -20.16
CA ILE A 336 -0.50 -37.04 -19.97
C ILE A 336 -0.40 -36.21 -21.27
N PRO A 337 -1.53 -35.84 -21.91
CA PRO A 337 -1.50 -35.00 -23.09
C PRO A 337 -1.20 -33.53 -22.71
N ASN A 338 -0.24 -32.92 -23.41
CA ASN A 338 0.10 -31.47 -23.41
C ASN A 338 1.06 -30.95 -22.32
N VAL A 339 2.14 -31.66 -22.02
CA VAL A 339 3.30 -31.06 -21.32
C VAL A 339 4.33 -30.59 -22.36
N TYR A 340 4.90 -29.42 -22.09
CA TYR A 340 5.81 -28.68 -22.94
C TYR A 340 7.18 -28.64 -22.24
N LEU A 341 8.22 -29.25 -22.83
CA LEU A 341 9.56 -29.32 -22.24
C LEU A 341 10.61 -28.66 -23.15
N PRO A 342 11.75 -28.20 -22.59
CA PRO A 342 12.84 -27.65 -23.37
C PRO A 342 13.54 -28.74 -24.20
N ASN A 343 13.87 -28.40 -25.45
CA ASN A 343 14.63 -29.26 -26.37
C ASN A 343 16.12 -28.89 -26.45
N ARG A 344 16.59 -28.02 -25.55
CA ARG A 344 17.96 -27.50 -25.46
C ARG A 344 18.32 -27.22 -24.01
N LEU A 345 19.63 -27.12 -23.75
CA LEU A 345 20.16 -26.63 -22.49
C LEU A 345 19.66 -25.22 -22.20
N ILE A 346 19.24 -24.99 -20.96
CA ILE A 346 18.84 -23.67 -20.47
C ILE A 346 20.11 -22.86 -20.20
N SER A 347 20.05 -21.55 -20.47
CA SER A 347 21.09 -20.60 -20.07
C SER A 347 20.64 -19.90 -18.78
N PRO A 348 21.10 -20.36 -17.60
CA PRO A 348 20.62 -19.80 -16.35
C PRO A 348 21.20 -18.42 -16.09
N ILE A 349 20.41 -17.57 -15.42
CA ILE A 349 20.89 -16.36 -14.76
C ILE A 349 20.85 -16.61 -13.27
N ALA A 350 21.98 -16.39 -12.60
CA ALA A 350 22.04 -16.38 -11.15
C ALA A 350 22.12 -14.96 -10.63
N CYS A 351 21.47 -14.71 -9.49
CA CYS A 351 21.45 -13.41 -8.85
C CYS A 351 21.99 -13.52 -7.42
N ALA A 352 22.87 -12.59 -7.05
CA ALA A 352 23.34 -12.40 -5.69
C ALA A 352 22.62 -11.19 -5.08
N ASP A 353 21.83 -11.44 -4.04
CA ASP A 353 21.12 -10.41 -3.28
C ASP A 353 22.01 -9.88 -2.14
N GLY A 354 22.03 -8.55 -1.99
CA GLY A 354 22.66 -7.84 -0.90
C GLY A 354 21.64 -6.90 -0.26
N HIS A 355 21.57 -6.91 1.04
CA HIS A 355 20.59 -6.19 1.83
C HIS A 355 21.33 -5.12 2.66
N ARG A 356 20.67 -4.10 3.16
CA ARG A 356 21.27 -3.10 4.06
C ARG A 356 20.18 -2.47 4.89
N MET A 357 20.43 -2.33 6.19
CA MET A 357 19.53 -1.62 7.10
C MET A 357 20.21 -0.38 7.67
N CYS A 358 19.45 0.69 7.82
CA CYS A 358 19.89 2.00 8.25
C CYS A 358 19.00 2.53 9.38
N ASN A 359 19.62 3.16 10.37
CA ASN A 359 18.90 3.93 11.39
C ASN A 359 18.81 5.40 10.95
N PRO A 360 17.63 5.92 10.61
CA PRO A 360 17.49 7.31 10.17
C PRO A 360 17.87 8.33 11.24
N ASN A 361 17.81 7.97 12.53
CA ASN A 361 18.09 8.89 13.65
C ASN A 361 19.57 9.29 13.76
N ASN A 362 20.48 8.42 13.30
CA ASN A 362 21.92 8.63 13.44
C ASN A 362 22.69 8.45 12.12
N GLY A 363 21.99 8.09 11.03
CA GLY A 363 22.56 7.88 9.70
C GLY A 363 23.48 6.66 9.57
N ARG A 364 23.55 5.80 10.59
CA ARG A 364 24.38 4.58 10.56
C ARG A 364 23.66 3.49 9.81
N CYS A 365 24.43 2.72 9.05
CA CYS A 365 23.93 1.58 8.30
C CYS A 365 24.88 0.40 8.36
N THR A 366 24.34 -0.80 8.20
CA THR A 366 25.15 -2.00 7.99
C THR A 366 25.85 -1.95 6.62
N PRO A 367 26.95 -2.69 6.43
CA PRO A 367 27.41 -3.03 5.09
C PRO A 367 26.39 -3.92 4.37
N PHE A 368 26.51 -4.02 3.05
CA PHE A 368 25.71 -4.99 2.29
C PHE A 368 26.10 -6.42 2.66
N ARG A 369 25.10 -7.25 2.97
CA ARG A 369 25.26 -8.69 3.28
C ARG A 369 24.06 -9.49 2.75
N GLY A 370 24.15 -10.82 2.76
CA GLY A 370 23.01 -11.68 2.45
C GLY A 370 21.90 -11.55 3.50
N ALA A 371 20.64 -11.81 3.14
CA ALA A 371 19.51 -11.56 4.04
C ALA A 371 19.68 -12.22 5.42
N VAL A 372 20.02 -13.51 5.47
CA VAL A 372 20.24 -14.25 6.73
C VAL A 372 21.31 -13.60 7.61
N GLU A 373 22.41 -13.13 7.00
CA GLU A 373 23.52 -12.54 7.74
C GLU A 373 23.17 -11.16 8.31
N ILE A 374 22.38 -10.36 7.58
CA ILE A 374 21.90 -9.07 8.10
C ILE A 374 21.05 -9.27 9.31
N PHE A 375 20.11 -10.20 9.30
CA PHE A 375 19.24 -10.31 10.45
C PHE A 375 19.88 -11.07 11.61
N GLN A 376 20.83 -11.98 11.37
CA GLN A 376 21.63 -12.54 12.46
C GLN A 376 22.61 -11.54 13.08
N ARG A 377 23.09 -10.52 12.34
CA ARG A 377 24.14 -9.59 12.81
C ARG A 377 23.74 -8.14 12.99
N ALA A 378 22.73 -7.62 12.31
CA ALA A 378 22.24 -6.24 12.48
C ALA A 378 21.67 -5.99 13.88
N TRP A 379 21.36 -7.07 14.61
CA TRP A 379 21.06 -7.02 16.05
C TRP A 379 22.29 -6.81 16.93
N TYR A 380 23.48 -7.18 16.46
CA TYR A 380 24.75 -7.09 17.17
C TYR A 380 25.64 -5.93 16.68
N GLU A 381 25.49 -5.47 15.44
CA GLU A 381 26.12 -4.24 14.97
C GLU A 381 25.48 -3.02 15.67
N PRO A 382 26.25 -2.03 16.13
CA PRO A 382 25.76 -0.88 16.89
C PRO A 382 25.07 0.16 15.98
N LEU A 383 23.93 -0.23 15.40
CA LEU A 383 23.00 0.69 14.72
C LEU A 383 22.20 1.56 15.71
N ASP A 384 22.19 1.19 16.99
CA ASP A 384 21.44 1.88 18.05
C ASP A 384 19.93 2.00 17.73
N LEU A 385 19.36 0.89 17.27
CA LEU A 385 17.94 0.83 16.89
C LEU A 385 17.02 0.79 18.12
N SER A 386 15.94 1.56 18.06
CA SER A 386 14.84 1.47 19.03
C SER A 386 14.17 0.09 19.00
N PRO A 387 13.46 -0.33 20.06
CA PRO A 387 12.69 -1.58 20.03
C PRO A 387 11.68 -1.65 18.88
N ALA A 388 11.07 -0.51 18.50
CA ALA A 388 10.13 -0.44 17.39
C ALA A 388 10.83 -0.60 16.03
N GLN A 389 12.00 0.01 15.87
CA GLN A 389 12.83 -0.15 14.68
C GLN A 389 13.29 -1.61 14.52
N LYS A 390 13.69 -2.25 15.62
CA LYS A 390 14.07 -3.67 15.64
C LYS A 390 12.92 -4.58 15.21
N ALA A 391 11.74 -4.40 15.79
CA ALA A 391 10.54 -5.17 15.41
C ALA A 391 10.14 -4.95 13.94
N THR A 392 10.36 -3.74 13.41
CA THR A 392 10.15 -3.44 12.00
C THR A 392 11.16 -4.21 11.13
N GLY A 393 12.42 -4.24 11.54
CA GLY A 393 13.47 -5.04 10.88
C GLY A 393 13.12 -6.53 10.78
N GLU A 394 12.64 -7.16 11.86
CA GLU A 394 12.23 -8.58 11.85
C GLU A 394 11.09 -8.86 10.86
N ARG A 395 10.20 -7.89 10.63
CA ARG A 395 9.12 -8.05 9.64
C ARG A 395 9.65 -8.00 8.22
N LEU A 396 10.76 -7.32 7.98
CA LEU A 396 11.44 -7.32 6.68
C LEU A 396 12.25 -8.61 6.48
N GLU A 397 12.73 -9.22 7.57
CA GLU A 397 13.45 -10.50 7.55
C GLU A 397 12.60 -11.65 7.01
N TYR A 398 11.40 -11.81 7.56
CA TYR A 398 10.62 -13.04 7.37
C TYR A 398 10.29 -13.35 5.88
N PRO A 399 9.85 -12.38 5.06
CA PRO A 399 9.63 -12.60 3.63
C PRO A 399 10.95 -12.85 2.86
N GLU A 400 12.05 -12.21 3.26
CA GLU A 400 13.34 -12.30 2.56
C GLU A 400 14.06 -13.62 2.86
N ALA A 401 14.06 -14.06 4.10
CA ALA A 401 14.62 -15.35 4.53
C ALA A 401 13.86 -16.53 3.88
N GLN A 402 12.54 -16.44 3.74
CA GLN A 402 11.74 -17.46 3.06
C GLN A 402 12.00 -17.50 1.55
N SER A 403 12.31 -16.35 0.92
CA SER A 403 12.69 -16.31 -0.51
C SER A 403 14.04 -16.97 -0.82
N LEU A 404 14.89 -17.23 0.19
CA LEU A 404 16.18 -17.90 0.07
C LEU A 404 16.14 -19.40 0.35
N GLN A 405 15.12 -19.88 1.07
CA GLN A 405 14.94 -21.30 1.40
C GLN A 405 14.05 -22.06 0.42
N ALA A 406 13.26 -21.34 -0.40
CA ALA A 406 12.28 -21.94 -1.30
C ALA A 406 12.94 -22.69 -2.45
#